data_AF-A0A6M0JT34-F1
#
_entry.id   AF-A0A6M0JT34-F1
#
_cell.length_a   1.000
_cell.length_b   1.000
_cell.length_c   1.000
_cell.angle_alpha   90.00
_cell.angle_beta   90.00
_cell.angle_gamma   90.00
#
_symmetry.space_group_name_H-M   'P 1'
#
loop_
_entity.id
_entity.type
_entity.pdbx_description
1 polymer ?
#
loop_
_entity_poly.entity_id
_entity_poly.type
_entity_poly.pdbx_seq_one_letter_code
_entity_poly.pdbx_strand_id
1 'polypeptide(L)'
;MECAVWIPDDFQAVPSLRSATDRDGVESAFFRSADHQVEFYVFSPQWDGEPTDIVLDPARERLSASETKALADTTVTWYTIDALDGSYSRSYQDRRSALARTRTVLGVKYMSKAAYARYKDAYLRFKRSLRQFTD
;
A
#
# COMPACT_ATOMS: atom_id res chain seq x y z
N MET A 1 14.60 16.42 -9.89
CA MET A 1 13.78 16.48 -8.66
C MET A 1 13.73 15.06 -8.12
N GLU A 2 14.30 14.83 -6.96
CA GLU A 2 14.40 13.51 -6.34
C GLU A 2 13.02 13.12 -5.78
N CYS A 3 12.45 12.02 -6.28
CA CYS A 3 11.18 11.46 -5.82
C CYS A 3 11.36 10.79 -4.45
N ALA A 4 11.31 11.56 -3.36
CA ALA A 4 11.55 11.03 -2.01
C ALA A 4 10.24 10.89 -1.21
N VAL A 5 9.72 9.67 -1.10
CA VAL A 5 8.67 9.33 -0.12
C VAL A 5 9.25 9.41 1.30
N TRP A 6 8.57 10.10 2.22
CA TRP A 6 8.99 10.07 3.63
C TRP A 6 8.78 8.69 4.22
N ILE A 7 9.85 8.11 4.77
CA ILE A 7 9.84 6.86 5.51
C ILE A 7 10.46 7.08 6.89
N PRO A 8 10.04 6.35 7.94
CA PRO A 8 10.73 6.39 9.22
C PRO A 8 12.18 5.89 9.08
N ASP A 9 13.14 6.44 9.83
CA ASP A 9 14.58 6.07 9.76
C ASP A 9 14.84 4.57 9.93
N ASP A 10 14.06 3.88 10.77
CA ASP A 10 14.17 2.44 11.01
C ASP A 10 13.45 1.56 9.96
N PHE A 11 12.99 2.14 8.85
CA PHE A 11 12.30 1.38 7.81
C PHE A 11 13.21 1.07 6.63
N GLN A 12 13.18 -0.19 6.21
CA GLN A 12 13.87 -0.63 5.00
C GLN A 12 12.89 -0.61 3.82
N ALA A 13 13.25 0.12 2.76
CA ALA A 13 12.56 0.05 1.48
C ALA A 13 12.94 -1.23 0.73
N VAL A 14 11.94 -1.98 0.28
CA VAL A 14 12.07 -3.23 -0.46
C VAL A 14 11.26 -3.07 -1.76
N PRO A 15 11.91 -2.90 -2.92
CA PRO A 15 11.20 -2.83 -4.20
C PRO A 15 10.50 -4.17 -4.49
N SER A 16 9.33 -4.11 -5.14
CA SER A 16 8.48 -5.27 -5.41
C SER A 16 8.19 -5.42 -6.90
N LEU A 17 7.17 -4.75 -7.43
CA LEU A 17 6.85 -4.80 -8.86
C LEU A 17 7.79 -3.89 -9.64
N ARG A 18 8.46 -4.44 -10.65
CA ARG A 18 9.28 -3.67 -11.59
C ARG A 18 8.39 -3.02 -12.64
N SER A 19 8.79 -1.83 -13.08
CA SER A 19 8.13 -1.13 -14.17
C SER A 19 8.23 -1.92 -15.47
N ALA A 20 7.13 -2.00 -16.22
CA ALA A 20 7.12 -2.62 -17.53
C ALA A 20 7.84 -1.76 -18.60
N THR A 21 7.88 -0.44 -18.39
CA THR A 21 8.36 0.56 -19.36
C THR A 21 9.69 1.21 -18.98
N ASP A 22 10.15 1.03 -17.75
CA ASP A 22 11.42 1.58 -17.24
C ASP A 22 12.25 0.44 -16.66
N ARG A 23 13.49 0.28 -17.14
CA ARG A 23 14.36 -0.86 -16.77
C ARG A 23 14.81 -0.83 -15.31
N ASP A 24 14.82 0.34 -14.71
CA ASP A 24 15.29 0.59 -13.35
C ASP A 24 14.15 1.06 -12.42
N GLY A 25 12.96 1.28 -12.99
CA GLY A 25 11.76 1.73 -12.32
C GLY A 25 11.04 0.62 -11.56
N VAL A 26 10.35 1.03 -10.51
CA VAL A 26 9.59 0.17 -9.61
C VAL A 26 8.19 0.77 -9.46
N GLU A 27 7.17 -0.05 -9.67
CA GLU A 27 5.76 0.35 -9.57
C GLU A 27 5.20 0.15 -8.17
N SER A 28 5.77 -0.80 -7.39
CA SER A 28 5.46 -0.95 -5.97
C SER A 28 6.67 -1.18 -5.08
N ALA A 29 6.56 -0.69 -3.85
CA ALA A 29 7.55 -0.94 -2.81
C ALA A 29 6.87 -1.24 -1.48
N PHE A 30 7.54 -2.09 -0.71
CA PHE A 30 7.26 -2.32 0.70
C PHE A 30 8.25 -1.54 1.56
N PHE A 31 7.81 -1.06 2.72
CA PHE A 31 8.67 -0.40 3.70
C PHE A 31 8.49 -1.11 5.03
N ARG A 32 9.51 -1.85 5.47
CA ARG A 32 9.43 -2.75 6.62
C ARG A 32 10.05 -2.11 7.85
N SER A 33 9.37 -2.15 8.99
CA SER A 33 9.97 -1.77 10.27
C SER A 33 11.12 -2.71 10.63
N ALA A 34 12.16 -2.19 11.29
CA ALA A 34 13.30 -2.98 11.77
C ALA A 34 12.89 -4.13 12.71
N ASP A 35 11.78 -3.99 13.44
CA ASP A 35 11.21 -5.02 14.32
C ASP A 35 10.26 -6.01 13.62
N HIS A 36 10.05 -5.84 12.31
CA HIS A 36 9.16 -6.64 11.45
C HIS A 36 7.69 -6.70 11.91
N GLN A 37 7.27 -5.80 12.79
CA GLN A 37 5.89 -5.74 13.27
C GLN A 37 4.93 -5.07 12.28
N VAL A 38 5.45 -4.21 11.42
CA VAL A 38 4.66 -3.43 10.45
C VAL A 38 5.39 -3.32 9.11
N GLU A 39 4.61 -3.33 8.04
CA GLU A 39 5.10 -3.08 6.68
C GLU A 39 4.13 -2.11 5.99
N PHE A 40 4.63 -1.01 5.45
CA PHE A 40 3.86 -0.11 4.59
C PHE A 40 4.01 -0.53 3.14
N TYR A 41 3.02 -0.18 2.32
CA TYR A 41 3.00 -0.52 0.91
C TYR A 41 2.58 0.68 0.08
N VAL A 42 3.23 0.84 -1.07
CA VAL A 42 2.81 1.73 -2.14
C VAL A 42 2.82 0.97 -3.45
N PHE A 43 1.78 1.16 -4.25
CA PHE A 43 1.75 0.88 -5.68
C PHE A 43 1.31 2.15 -6.37
N SER A 44 2.13 2.66 -7.27
CA SER A 44 1.84 3.88 -8.03
C SER A 44 2.54 3.84 -9.39
N PRO A 45 2.14 2.90 -10.27
CA PRO A 45 2.61 2.87 -11.65
C PRO A 45 2.33 4.20 -12.37
N GLN A 46 3.07 4.43 -13.45
CA GLN A 46 2.91 5.62 -14.28
C GLN A 46 1.50 5.68 -14.94
N TRP A 47 0.90 4.53 -15.22
CA TRP A 47 -0.42 4.37 -15.82
C TRP A 47 -1.24 3.36 -15.01
N ASP A 48 -2.48 3.08 -15.42
CA ASP A 48 -3.28 2.00 -14.85
C ASP A 48 -2.48 0.69 -14.86
N GLY A 49 -2.61 -0.08 -13.79
CA GLY A 49 -1.86 -1.31 -13.59
C GLY A 49 -2.50 -2.20 -12.53
N GLU A 50 -1.97 -3.41 -12.39
CA GLU A 50 -2.47 -4.43 -11.48
C GLU A 50 -1.44 -4.70 -10.37
N PRO A 51 -1.79 -4.45 -9.08
CA PRO A 51 -0.90 -4.70 -7.95
C PRO A 51 -0.87 -6.20 -7.61
N THR A 52 -0.23 -6.99 -8.47
CA THR A 52 -0.20 -8.46 -8.39
C THR A 52 0.55 -9.00 -7.17
N ASP A 53 1.38 -8.17 -6.54
CA ASP A 53 2.20 -8.49 -5.37
C ASP A 53 1.46 -8.41 -4.03
N ILE A 54 0.21 -7.93 -4.04
CA ILE A 54 -0.65 -7.88 -2.85
C ILE A 54 -1.96 -8.66 -3.01
N VAL A 55 -2.04 -9.54 -4.00
CA VAL A 55 -3.18 -10.42 -4.22
C VAL A 55 -3.45 -11.27 -2.97
N LEU A 56 -4.74 -11.46 -2.66
CA LEU A 56 -5.18 -12.31 -1.57
C LEU A 56 -4.85 -13.77 -1.88
N ASP A 57 -4.17 -14.45 -0.97
CA ASP A 57 -3.95 -15.89 -1.04
C ASP A 57 -5.08 -16.63 -0.31
N PRO A 58 -6.01 -17.30 -1.01
CA PRO A 58 -7.19 -17.89 -0.38
C PRO A 58 -6.87 -19.13 0.49
N ALA A 59 -5.66 -19.69 0.37
CA ALA A 59 -5.24 -20.81 1.21
C ALA A 59 -4.72 -20.34 2.58
N ARG A 60 -4.31 -19.07 2.70
CA ARG A 60 -3.67 -18.52 3.90
C ARG A 60 -4.39 -17.32 4.49
N GLU A 61 -5.26 -16.69 3.73
CA GLU A 61 -5.86 -15.42 4.06
C GLU A 61 -7.34 -15.35 3.70
N ARG A 62 -8.04 -14.38 4.29
CA ARG A 62 -9.43 -14.06 3.98
C ARG A 62 -9.66 -12.56 3.90
N LEU A 63 -10.61 -12.17 3.07
CA LEU A 63 -11.13 -10.80 3.05
C LEU A 63 -12.07 -10.62 4.24
N SER A 64 -11.71 -9.74 5.17
CA SER A 64 -12.48 -9.52 6.40
C SER A 64 -13.29 -8.23 6.39
N ALA A 65 -12.89 -7.25 5.57
CA ALA A 65 -13.64 -6.02 5.39
C ALA A 65 -13.40 -5.47 3.98
N SER A 66 -14.43 -4.88 3.39
CA SER A 66 -14.32 -4.11 2.17
C SER A 66 -15.37 -3.00 2.13
N GLU A 67 -14.98 -1.82 1.71
CA GLU A 67 -15.85 -0.69 1.46
C GLU A 67 -15.43 -0.03 0.14
N THR A 68 -16.39 0.33 -0.71
CA THR A 68 -16.11 1.03 -1.97
C THR A 68 -16.92 2.31 -2.04
N LYS A 69 -16.28 3.39 -2.47
CA LYS A 69 -16.89 4.69 -2.70
C LYS A 69 -16.54 5.22 -4.07
N ALA A 70 -17.57 5.55 -4.85
CA ALA A 70 -17.42 6.30 -6.10
C ALA A 70 -17.41 7.80 -5.81
N LEU A 71 -16.49 8.53 -6.44
CA LEU A 71 -16.25 9.95 -6.31
C LEU A 71 -16.06 10.54 -7.71
N ALA A 72 -17.17 10.87 -8.37
CA ALA A 72 -17.19 11.29 -9.78
C ALA A 72 -16.45 10.26 -10.67
N ASP A 73 -15.24 10.59 -11.12
CA ASP A 73 -14.41 9.73 -11.96
C ASP A 73 -13.48 8.78 -11.19
N THR A 74 -13.33 8.99 -9.88
CA THR A 74 -12.47 8.18 -9.03
C THR A 74 -13.28 7.15 -8.26
N THR A 75 -12.84 5.90 -8.25
CA THR A 75 -13.30 4.88 -7.31
C THR A 75 -12.24 4.68 -6.24
N VAL A 76 -12.66 4.68 -4.98
CA VAL A 76 -11.79 4.33 -3.85
C VAL A 76 -12.35 3.10 -3.15
N THR A 77 -11.55 2.05 -3.07
CA THR A 77 -11.87 0.81 -2.36
C THR A 77 -10.93 0.67 -1.16
N TRP A 78 -11.50 0.52 0.02
CA TRP A 78 -10.79 0.13 1.22
C TRP A 78 -11.05 -1.34 1.48
N TYR A 79 -10.01 -2.12 1.75
CA TYR A 79 -10.18 -3.52 2.08
C TYR A 79 -9.14 -4.01 3.06
N THR A 80 -9.53 -4.98 3.89
CA THR A 80 -8.66 -5.62 4.87
C THR A 80 -8.65 -7.12 4.65
N ILE A 81 -7.45 -7.66 4.58
CA ILE A 81 -7.16 -9.08 4.46
C ILE A 81 -6.54 -9.54 5.78
N ASP A 82 -7.09 -10.58 6.39
CA ASP A 82 -6.54 -11.19 7.59
C ASP A 82 -5.93 -12.55 7.27
N ALA A 83 -4.81 -12.88 7.92
CA ALA A 83 -4.27 -14.22 7.91
C ALA A 83 -5.22 -15.18 8.65
N LEU A 84 -5.42 -16.38 8.12
CA LEU A 84 -6.31 -17.40 8.70
C LEU A 84 -5.81 -17.88 10.07
N ASP A 85 -4.49 -17.88 10.28
CA ASP A 85 -3.85 -18.21 11.56
C ASP A 85 -3.82 -17.03 12.55
N GLY A 86 -4.31 -15.85 12.14
CA GLY A 86 -4.32 -14.64 12.97
C GLY A 86 -2.95 -13.97 13.14
N SER A 87 -1.93 -14.38 12.38
CA SER A 87 -0.57 -13.85 12.50
C SER A 87 -0.43 -12.39 12.06
N TYR A 88 -1.31 -11.91 11.18
CA TYR A 88 -1.33 -10.51 10.74
C TYR A 88 -2.67 -10.10 10.13
N SER A 89 -2.82 -8.79 9.98
CA SER A 89 -3.80 -8.14 9.10
C SER A 89 -3.08 -7.22 8.13
N ARG A 90 -3.63 -7.04 6.93
CA ARG A 90 -3.18 -6.03 5.97
C ARG A 90 -4.36 -5.27 5.38
N SER A 91 -4.29 -3.95 5.45
CA SER A 91 -5.34 -3.04 5.02
C SER A 91 -4.86 -2.13 3.92
N TYR A 92 -5.68 -1.94 2.90
CA TYR A 92 -5.36 -1.19 1.70
C TYR A 92 -6.40 -0.11 1.42
N GLN A 93 -5.93 0.99 0.82
CA GLN A 93 -6.71 1.96 0.08
C GLN A 93 -6.29 1.89 -1.38
N ASP A 94 -7.14 1.36 -2.23
CA ASP A 94 -6.99 1.34 -3.69
C ASP A 94 -7.80 2.50 -4.28
N ARG A 95 -7.13 3.39 -4.99
CA ARG A 95 -7.73 4.52 -5.68
C ARG A 95 -7.50 4.34 -7.18
N ARG A 96 -8.57 4.32 -7.95
CA ARG A 96 -8.53 4.23 -9.42
C ARG A 96 -9.28 5.40 -10.04
N SER A 97 -8.67 6.10 -11.00
CA SER A 97 -9.34 7.13 -11.82
C SER A 97 -9.46 6.62 -13.25
N ALA A 98 -10.69 6.58 -13.74
CA ALA A 98 -10.97 6.11 -15.10
C ALA A 98 -10.55 7.14 -16.15
N LEU A 99 -10.78 8.44 -15.92
CA LEU A 99 -10.39 9.56 -16.77
C LEU A 99 -8.87 9.70 -16.85
N ALA A 100 -8.19 9.73 -15.70
CA ALA A 100 -6.74 9.86 -15.68
C ALA A 100 -6.01 8.56 -16.06
N ARG A 101 -6.74 7.43 -16.08
CA ARG A 101 -6.18 6.08 -16.30
C ARG A 101 -5.02 5.81 -15.35
N THR A 102 -5.25 6.08 -14.06
CA THR A 102 -4.27 5.88 -13.00
C THR A 102 -4.85 5.02 -11.89
N ARG A 103 -3.97 4.25 -11.24
CA ARG A 103 -4.29 3.49 -10.04
C ARG A 103 -3.18 3.66 -9.02
N THR A 104 -3.55 3.92 -7.79
CA THR A 104 -2.62 4.01 -6.66
C THR A 104 -3.17 3.17 -5.51
N VAL A 105 -2.31 2.33 -4.93
CA VAL A 105 -2.66 1.57 -3.73
C VAL A 105 -1.71 1.94 -2.61
N LEU A 106 -2.28 2.22 -1.44
CA LEU A 106 -1.55 2.45 -0.20
C LEU A 106 -1.96 1.41 0.82
N GLY A 107 -0.99 0.77 1.46
CA GLY A 107 -1.28 -0.32 2.39
C GLY A 107 -0.47 -0.26 3.68
N VAL A 108 -0.99 -0.97 4.67
CA VAL A 108 -0.29 -1.29 5.91
C VAL A 108 -0.59 -2.73 6.31
N LYS A 109 0.45 -3.52 6.51
CA LYS A 109 0.41 -4.83 7.15
C LYS A 109 0.92 -4.70 8.57
N TYR A 110 0.25 -5.34 9.52
CA TYR A 110 0.61 -5.29 10.94
C TYR A 110 0.34 -6.63 11.63
N MET A 111 1.26 -7.05 12.49
CA MET A 111 1.18 -8.34 13.18
C MET A 111 0.20 -8.32 14.36
N SER A 112 -0.15 -7.15 14.87
CA SER A 112 -1.10 -7.00 15.97
C SER A 112 -1.71 -5.60 16.03
N LYS A 113 -2.83 -5.45 16.75
CA LYS A 113 -3.45 -4.14 17.01
C LYS A 113 -2.50 -3.19 17.76
N ALA A 114 -1.66 -3.71 18.65
CA ALA A 114 -0.66 -2.93 19.38
C ALA A 114 0.43 -2.40 18.44
N ALA A 115 0.91 -3.25 17.51
CA ALA A 115 1.83 -2.83 16.46
C ALA A 115 1.22 -1.73 15.59
N TYR A 116 -0.02 -1.92 15.13
CA TYR A 116 -0.72 -0.90 14.35
C TYR A 116 -0.85 0.43 15.12
N ALA A 117 -1.24 0.38 16.40
CA ALA A 117 -1.37 1.58 17.22
C ALA A 117 -0.03 2.32 17.38
N ARG A 118 1.07 1.59 17.63
CA ARG A 118 2.42 2.15 17.73
C ARG A 118 2.87 2.87 16.46
N TYR A 119 2.54 2.32 15.28
CA TYR A 119 3.00 2.84 13.99
C TYR A 119 1.96 3.71 13.26
N LYS A 120 0.79 3.96 13.86
CA LYS A 120 -0.32 4.68 13.22
C LYS A 120 0.09 6.07 12.74
N ASP A 121 0.75 6.86 13.59
CA ASP A 121 1.18 8.22 13.21
C ASP A 121 2.23 8.21 12.10
N ALA A 122 3.15 7.25 12.12
CA ALA A 122 4.12 7.04 11.06
C ALA A 122 3.42 6.70 9.74
N TYR A 123 2.44 5.77 9.77
CA TYR A 123 1.65 5.41 8.59
C TYR A 123 0.87 6.62 8.03
N LEU A 124 0.26 7.42 8.89
CA LEU A 124 -0.46 8.62 8.46
C LEU A 124 0.47 9.67 7.84
N ARG A 125 1.69 9.82 8.36
CA ARG A 125 2.70 10.71 7.77
C ARG A 125 3.21 10.18 6.42
N PHE A 126 3.47 8.88 6.31
CA PHE A 126 3.81 8.19 5.06
C PHE A 126 2.71 8.40 4.00
N LYS A 127 1.45 8.20 4.38
CA LYS A 127 0.31 8.43 3.49
C LYS A 127 0.19 9.88 3.02
N ARG A 128 0.47 10.85 3.90
CA ARG A 128 0.44 12.28 3.56
C ARG A 128 1.56 12.69 2.63
N SER A 129 2.78 12.16 2.81
CA SER A 129 3.90 12.47 1.92
C SER A 129 3.59 12.06 0.49
N LEU A 130 2.97 10.89 0.29
CA LEU A 130 2.57 10.40 -1.04
C LEU A 130 1.49 11.27 -1.72
N ARG A 131 0.58 11.87 -0.95
CA ARG A 131 -0.44 12.78 -1.51
C ARG A 131 0.15 14.07 -2.08
N GLN A 132 1.21 14.59 -1.46
CA GLN A 132 1.86 15.83 -1.90
C GLN A 132 2.55 15.67 -3.26
N PHE A 133 2.78 14.43 -3.73
CA PHE A 133 3.36 14.15 -5.04
C PHE A 133 2.32 13.93 -6.16
N THR A 134 1.03 13.94 -5.84
CA THR A 134 -0.07 13.72 -6.81
C THR A 134 -0.86 15.01 -7.11
N ASP A 135 -0.31 16.18 -6.77
CA ASP A 135 -0.87 17.50 -7.09
C ASP A 135 0.03 18.25 -8.10
#